data_AF-A0A804PW11-F1
#
_entry.id   AF-A0A804PW11-F1
#
_cell.length_a   1.000
_cell.length_b   1.000
_cell.length_c   1.000
_cell.angle_alpha   90.00
_cell.angle_beta   90.00
_cell.angle_gamma   90.00
#
_symmetry.space_group_name_H-M   'P 1'
#
loop_
_entity.id
_entity.type
_entity.pdbx_description
1 polymer ?
#
loop_
_entity_poly.entity_id
_entity_poly.type
_entity_poly.pdbx_seq_one_letter_code
_entity_poly.pdbx_strand_id
1 'polypeptide(L)'
;MKKWHGGFAIVSLFIILMLRYVILDNPLVENSLQYVFQQNRTAELHWLDVPNPPAIQNLQISSEVISTGLLASNLSITRNLSDRELQSLHSWNHLKQLLSHVHILPDGVEAIKEAGVAWRELNTALAYDDAVSVNGSIQQKDKGKQCPYSIRRMNATRLGDRFALKLPCGLIQGSSITIIGTPGGLLGNFKIELTGAAVPGEPDPPIVLHYNVRLLGDKLTEDPVIVQNTWTISDDWGSENRCPSPDSDAKDTTKVDDLEKCSSMVGEDQKEILPSKFHSNVSAMPPASKKKAEPRKYFPFRQGYLAVAILRIGAHGIHMTVDGKHITSFAFREDLEPGFVGEVRIAGDIKLLSVIASGLPTTEDFEHVTDLEILKAPPVPMDKPVDLFIGVFSTANNFKRRMAVRRTWMQYDSVRSGKVTVRFFVGLHKNELVNEELWNEARTYGDIQLMPFVDYYSLILWKTIAICIYGMKYFLPLTELMSTMDCCMVVSILIPSHIEIHIASGT
;
A
#
# COMPACT_ATOMS: atom_id res chain seq x y z
N MET A 1 44.59 -52.92 -2.37
CA MET A 1 44.12 -51.86 -1.45
C MET A 1 42.71 -51.42 -1.85
N LYS A 2 41.67 -51.97 -1.23
CA LYS A 2 40.27 -51.57 -1.46
C LYS A 2 39.98 -50.31 -0.65
N LYS A 3 39.64 -49.20 -1.30
CA LYS A 3 39.31 -47.93 -0.63
C LYS A 3 37.81 -47.80 -0.39
N TRP A 4 37.54 -47.77 0.90
CA TRP A 4 36.38 -47.43 1.71
C TRP A 4 35.53 -46.24 1.18
N HIS A 5 34.53 -46.51 0.33
CA HIS A 5 33.49 -45.52 -0.02
C HIS A 5 32.14 -45.80 0.66
N GLY A 6 31.92 -47.01 1.17
CA GLY A 6 30.69 -47.36 1.90
C GLY A 6 30.58 -46.72 3.28
N GLY A 7 31.72 -46.51 3.97
CA GLY A 7 31.72 -45.93 5.33
C GLY A 7 31.24 -44.48 5.35
N PHE A 8 31.59 -43.69 4.34
CA PHE A 8 31.22 -42.27 4.28
C PHE A 8 29.73 -42.06 4.03
N ALA A 9 29.12 -42.91 3.20
CA ALA A 9 27.68 -42.88 2.94
C ALA A 9 26.87 -43.25 4.19
N ILE A 10 27.35 -44.24 4.96
CA ILE A 10 26.69 -44.67 6.20
C ILE A 10 26.77 -43.57 7.27
N VAL A 11 27.93 -42.92 7.43
CA VAL A 11 28.09 -41.81 8.37
C VAL A 11 27.22 -40.62 7.97
N SER A 12 27.12 -40.31 6.68
CA SER A 12 26.27 -39.21 6.20
C SER A 12 24.78 -39.50 6.42
N LEU A 13 24.34 -40.74 6.22
CA LEU A 13 22.95 -41.14 6.50
C LEU A 13 22.64 -41.10 8.00
N PHE A 14 23.61 -41.47 8.83
CA PHE A 14 23.49 -41.44 10.29
C PHE A 14 23.41 -40.00 10.82
N ILE A 15 24.17 -39.07 10.24
CA ILE A 15 24.07 -37.64 10.58
C ILE A 15 22.72 -37.06 10.18
N ILE A 16 22.17 -37.42 9.01
CA ILE A 16 20.83 -36.97 8.59
C ILE A 16 19.74 -37.54 9.51
N LEU A 17 19.85 -38.81 9.93
CA LEU A 17 18.93 -39.42 10.87
C LEU A 17 19.03 -38.79 12.27
N MET A 18 20.24 -38.46 12.74
CA MET A 18 20.43 -37.75 14.00
C MET A 18 19.92 -36.31 13.93
N LEU A 19 20.10 -35.60 12.81
CA LEU A 19 19.49 -34.27 12.59
C LEU A 19 17.96 -34.36 12.60
N ARG A 20 17.39 -35.38 11.96
CA ARG A 20 15.94 -35.60 11.97
C ARG A 20 15.44 -35.92 13.38
N TYR A 21 16.17 -36.74 14.12
CA TYR A 21 15.86 -37.10 15.50
C TYR A 21 15.96 -35.89 16.44
N VAL A 22 17.00 -35.06 16.32
CA VAL A 22 17.18 -33.83 17.12
C VAL A 22 16.16 -32.74 16.77
N ILE A 23 15.64 -32.71 15.53
CA ILE A 23 14.55 -31.81 15.14
C ILE A 23 13.19 -32.34 15.66
N LEU A 24 12.98 -33.66 15.68
CA LEU A 24 11.73 -34.27 16.13
C LEU A 24 11.60 -34.33 17.67
N ASP A 25 12.70 -34.53 18.40
CA ASP A 25 12.72 -34.60 19.87
C ASP A 25 13.06 -33.25 20.54
N ASN A 26 13.00 -32.13 19.81
CA ASN A 26 13.24 -30.80 20.38
C ASN A 26 11.94 -30.26 21.03
N PRO A 27 11.85 -30.17 22.37
CA PRO A 27 10.64 -29.73 23.07
C PRO A 27 10.31 -28.24 22.85
N LEU A 28 11.12 -27.51 22.08
CA LEU A 28 10.88 -26.11 21.70
C LEU A 28 9.97 -25.96 20.46
N VAL A 29 9.89 -26.97 19.59
CA VAL A 29 8.98 -26.93 18.41
C VAL A 29 7.57 -27.33 18.83
N GLU A 30 7.43 -28.29 19.74
CA GLU A 30 6.14 -28.68 20.33
C GLU A 30 5.47 -27.48 21.02
N ASN A 31 6.21 -26.69 21.81
CA ASN A 31 5.65 -25.50 22.49
C ASN A 31 5.14 -24.41 21.54
N SER A 32 5.67 -24.30 20.32
CA SER A 32 5.21 -23.28 19.35
C SER A 32 3.92 -23.65 18.62
N LEU A 33 3.69 -24.96 18.39
CA LEU A 33 2.45 -25.48 17.82
C LEU A 33 1.37 -25.70 18.90
N GLN A 34 1.78 -26.06 20.12
CA GLN A 34 0.85 -26.27 21.22
C GLN A 34 0.33 -24.95 21.81
N TYR A 35 1.09 -23.84 21.73
CA TYR A 35 0.58 -22.52 22.12
C TYR A 35 -0.54 -22.01 21.20
N VAL A 36 -0.56 -22.44 19.93
CA VAL A 36 -1.64 -22.11 18.97
C VAL A 36 -2.86 -23.04 19.14
N PHE A 37 -2.68 -24.26 19.65
CA PHE A 37 -3.77 -25.24 19.83
C PHE A 37 -4.24 -25.48 21.28
N GLN A 38 -3.62 -24.89 22.32
CA GLN A 38 -4.05 -25.01 23.72
C GLN A 38 -4.82 -23.81 24.28
N GLN A 39 -4.95 -22.70 23.55
CA GLN A 39 -5.87 -21.63 23.94
C GLN A 39 -7.31 -21.94 23.51
N ASN A 40 -7.85 -23.11 23.90
CA ASN A 40 -9.29 -23.43 23.97
C ASN A 40 -9.60 -24.88 24.38
N ARG A 41 -8.89 -25.44 25.37
CA ARG A 41 -9.36 -26.65 26.07
C ARG A 41 -9.04 -26.56 27.56
N THR A 42 -9.85 -25.78 28.27
CA THR A 42 -10.42 -26.05 29.61
C THR A 42 -10.98 -24.75 30.17
N ALA A 43 -12.21 -24.43 29.78
CA ALA A 43 -13.14 -23.70 30.63
C ALA A 43 -14.51 -24.32 30.35
N GLU A 44 -15.00 -25.13 31.28
CA GLU A 44 -16.39 -25.57 31.28
C GLU A 44 -17.28 -24.33 31.25
N LEU A 45 -17.95 -24.09 30.11
CA LEU A 45 -18.99 -23.09 29.99
C LEU A 45 -20.20 -23.58 30.79
N HIS A 46 -20.22 -23.23 32.08
CA HIS A 46 -21.46 -23.16 32.84
C HIS A 46 -22.37 -22.15 32.14
N TRP A 47 -23.42 -22.65 31.50
CA TRP A 47 -24.52 -21.83 31.00
C TRP A 47 -25.10 -21.05 32.18
N LEU A 48 -24.80 -19.76 32.24
CA LEU A 48 -25.57 -18.81 33.02
C LEU A 48 -26.89 -18.61 32.27
N ASP A 49 -27.98 -19.01 32.90
CA ASP A 49 -29.34 -18.65 32.52
C ASP A 49 -29.43 -17.12 32.43
N VAL A 50 -29.33 -16.58 31.21
CA VAL A 50 -29.67 -15.19 30.92
C VAL A 50 -31.14 -15.16 30.51
N PRO A 51 -32.00 -14.40 31.22
CA PRO A 51 -33.42 -14.35 30.91
C PRO A 51 -33.66 -13.74 29.53
N ASN A 52 -34.66 -14.29 28.82
CA ASN A 52 -35.08 -13.90 27.47
C ASN A 52 -34.95 -12.38 27.21
N PRO A 53 -34.17 -11.92 26.22
CA PRO A 53 -34.21 -10.53 25.79
C PRO A 53 -35.61 -10.24 25.21
N PRO A 54 -36.17 -9.04 25.44
CA PRO A 54 -37.45 -8.67 24.86
C PRO A 54 -37.33 -8.69 23.34
N ALA A 55 -38.41 -9.13 22.68
CA ALA A 55 -38.52 -9.16 21.23
C ALA A 55 -37.98 -7.85 20.62
N ILE A 56 -36.92 -7.99 19.82
CA ILE A 56 -36.38 -6.91 19.01
C ILE A 56 -37.53 -6.44 18.13
N GLN A 57 -38.07 -5.27 18.44
CA GLN A 57 -38.97 -4.56 17.56
C GLN A 57 -38.23 -4.35 16.25
N ASN A 58 -38.87 -4.77 15.14
CA ASN A 58 -38.41 -4.58 13.78
C ASN A 58 -37.75 -3.21 13.61
N LEU A 59 -36.42 -3.18 13.60
CA LEU A 59 -35.68 -2.04 13.10
C LEU A 59 -35.92 -2.06 11.61
N GLN A 60 -36.86 -1.22 11.17
CA GLN A 60 -37.09 -0.92 9.77
C GLN A 60 -35.87 -0.16 9.27
N ILE A 61 -34.80 -0.91 9.00
CA ILE A 61 -33.63 -0.43 8.25
C ILE A 61 -34.21 -0.03 6.90
N SER A 62 -34.22 1.26 6.60
CA SER A 62 -34.47 1.73 5.25
C SER A 62 -33.33 1.22 4.39
N SER A 63 -33.46 0.01 3.85
CA SER A 63 -32.61 -0.46 2.78
C SER A 63 -32.92 0.45 1.60
N GLU A 64 -32.07 1.46 1.40
CA GLU A 64 -31.96 2.06 0.08
C GLU A 64 -31.46 0.95 -0.83
N VAL A 65 -32.39 0.29 -1.52
CA VAL A 65 -32.09 -0.78 -2.48
C VAL A 65 -31.37 -0.11 -3.63
N ILE A 66 -30.05 0.03 -3.52
CA ILE A 66 -29.22 0.45 -4.65
C ILE A 66 -29.45 -0.60 -5.72
N SER A 67 -30.09 -0.20 -6.82
CA SER A 67 -30.40 -1.12 -7.90
C SER A 67 -29.09 -1.72 -8.42
N THR A 68 -28.91 -3.02 -8.20
CA THR A 68 -27.79 -3.82 -8.73
C THR A 68 -27.66 -3.66 -10.25
N GLY A 69 -28.76 -3.35 -10.93
CA GLY A 69 -28.80 -3.00 -12.35
C GLY A 69 -28.06 -1.69 -12.68
N LEU A 70 -28.11 -0.67 -11.82
CA LEU A 70 -27.43 0.62 -12.01
C LEU A 70 -25.90 0.51 -11.81
N LEU A 71 -25.48 -0.26 -10.80
CA LEU A 71 -24.06 -0.54 -10.56
C LEU A 71 -23.48 -1.38 -11.72
N ALA A 72 -24.22 -2.40 -12.17
CA ALA A 72 -23.82 -3.20 -13.31
C ALA A 72 -23.83 -2.42 -14.64
N SER A 73 -24.75 -1.45 -14.82
CA SER A 73 -24.79 -0.64 -16.04
C SER A 73 -23.56 0.25 -16.16
N ASN A 74 -23.06 0.79 -15.04
CA ASN A 74 -21.89 1.66 -15.03
C ASN A 74 -20.57 0.94 -15.37
N LEU A 75 -20.55 -0.39 -15.24
CA LEU A 75 -19.43 -1.26 -15.59
C LEU A 75 -19.66 -1.99 -16.93
N SER A 76 -20.62 -1.53 -17.75
CA SER A 76 -20.90 -2.17 -19.03
C SER A 76 -19.79 -1.95 -20.04
N ILE A 77 -19.53 -2.97 -20.86
CA ILE A 77 -18.63 -2.89 -22.00
C ILE A 77 -19.41 -2.29 -23.17
N THR A 78 -19.14 -1.03 -23.52
CA THR A 78 -19.85 -0.29 -24.58
C THR A 78 -19.18 -0.39 -25.96
N ARG A 79 -17.99 -0.99 -26.05
CA ARG A 79 -17.20 -1.13 -27.28
C ARG A 79 -16.91 -2.60 -27.61
N ASN A 80 -16.65 -2.88 -28.88
CA ASN A 80 -16.12 -4.18 -29.30
C ASN A 80 -14.69 -4.32 -28.79
N LEU A 81 -14.48 -5.20 -27.80
CA LEU A 81 -13.17 -5.54 -27.28
C LEU A 81 -12.57 -6.68 -28.11
N SER A 82 -11.24 -6.66 -28.25
CA SER A 82 -10.52 -7.83 -28.74
C SER A 82 -10.62 -9.00 -27.76
N ASP A 83 -10.43 -10.23 -28.22
CA ASP A 83 -10.47 -11.43 -27.36
C ASP A 83 -9.51 -11.34 -26.18
N ARG A 84 -8.33 -10.71 -26.39
CA ARG A 84 -7.34 -10.50 -25.33
C ARG A 84 -7.82 -9.49 -24.28
N GLU A 85 -8.47 -8.42 -24.70
CA GLU A 85 -9.04 -7.43 -23.77
C GLU A 85 -10.19 -8.05 -22.98
N LEU A 86 -11.03 -8.87 -23.63
CA LEU A 86 -12.10 -9.61 -22.95
C LEU A 86 -11.54 -10.61 -21.93
N GLN A 87 -10.41 -11.24 -22.24
CA GLN A 87 -9.72 -12.15 -21.33
C GLN A 87 -9.30 -11.48 -20.02
N SER A 88 -8.92 -10.19 -20.05
CA SER A 88 -8.60 -9.42 -18.84
C SER A 88 -9.81 -9.04 -18.00
N LEU A 89 -11.03 -9.24 -18.50
CA LEU A 89 -12.30 -8.92 -17.84
C LEU A 89 -13.12 -10.16 -17.44
N HIS A 90 -12.57 -11.37 -17.62
CA HIS A 90 -13.29 -12.62 -17.35
C HIS A 90 -13.89 -12.70 -15.94
N SER A 91 -13.21 -12.16 -14.94
CA SER A 91 -13.71 -12.12 -13.56
C SER A 91 -14.97 -11.26 -13.38
N TRP A 92 -15.20 -10.24 -14.20
CA TRP A 92 -16.31 -9.29 -14.03
C TRP A 92 -17.66 -9.99 -14.13
N ASN A 93 -17.80 -10.89 -15.11
CA ASN A 93 -19.04 -11.63 -15.32
C ASN A 93 -19.42 -12.50 -14.12
N HIS A 94 -18.43 -13.07 -13.43
CA HIS A 94 -18.67 -13.95 -12.28
C HIS A 94 -18.87 -13.15 -11.00
N LEU A 95 -18.18 -12.02 -10.86
CA LEU A 95 -18.34 -11.10 -9.74
C LEU A 95 -19.67 -10.33 -9.80
N LYS A 96 -20.32 -10.25 -10.97
CA LYS A 96 -21.64 -9.62 -11.13
C LYS A 96 -22.70 -10.18 -10.15
N GLN A 97 -22.62 -11.47 -9.82
CA GLN A 97 -23.54 -12.11 -8.87
C GLN A 97 -23.26 -11.70 -7.41
N LEU A 98 -22.02 -11.31 -7.10
CA LEU A 98 -21.66 -10.77 -5.79
C LEU A 98 -22.08 -9.30 -5.65
N LEU A 99 -22.38 -8.61 -6.76
CA LEU A 99 -22.86 -7.23 -6.73
C LEU A 99 -24.17 -7.07 -5.92
N SER A 100 -24.98 -8.13 -5.80
CA SER A 100 -26.19 -8.09 -4.97
C SER A 100 -25.93 -8.19 -3.47
N HIS A 101 -24.71 -8.56 -3.08
CA HIS A 101 -24.30 -8.78 -1.68
C HIS A 101 -23.22 -7.78 -1.25
N VAL A 102 -23.02 -6.69 -2.02
CA VAL A 102 -21.90 -5.77 -1.79
C VAL A 102 -21.95 -5.11 -0.42
N HIS A 103 -23.16 -4.91 0.10
CA HIS A 103 -23.40 -4.34 1.42
C HIS A 103 -22.81 -5.15 2.58
N ILE A 104 -22.40 -6.41 2.35
CA ILE A 104 -21.84 -7.29 3.38
C ILE A 104 -20.39 -6.91 3.72
N LEU A 105 -19.69 -6.17 2.85
CA LEU A 105 -18.30 -5.81 3.04
C LEU A 105 -18.10 -4.29 3.06
N PRO A 106 -17.25 -3.75 3.95
CA PRO A 106 -16.93 -2.33 4.00
C PRO A 106 -16.47 -1.81 2.64
N ASP A 107 -16.83 -0.57 2.34
CA ASP A 107 -16.36 0.24 1.20
C ASP A 107 -16.64 -0.30 -0.21
N GLY A 108 -17.18 -1.53 -0.32
CA GLY A 108 -17.39 -2.20 -1.60
C GLY A 108 -18.36 -1.45 -2.51
N VAL A 109 -19.42 -0.86 -1.94
CA VAL A 109 -20.43 -0.11 -2.74
C VAL A 109 -19.79 1.13 -3.36
N GLU A 110 -19.02 1.87 -2.58
CA GLU A 110 -18.34 3.08 -3.02
C GLU A 110 -17.26 2.77 -4.05
N ALA A 111 -16.43 1.77 -3.77
CA ALA A 111 -15.37 1.33 -4.69
C ALA A 111 -15.91 0.87 -6.05
N ILE A 112 -17.08 0.22 -6.09
CA ILE A 112 -17.75 -0.17 -7.34
C ILE A 112 -18.32 1.05 -8.07
N LYS A 113 -18.90 2.02 -7.35
CA LYS A 113 -19.39 3.27 -7.95
C LYS A 113 -18.24 4.05 -8.60
N GLU A 114 -17.15 4.24 -7.87
CA GLU A 114 -15.94 4.90 -8.36
C GLU A 114 -15.33 4.14 -9.54
N ALA A 115 -15.33 2.80 -9.52
CA ALA A 115 -14.88 1.99 -10.65
C ALA A 115 -15.72 2.23 -11.90
N GLY A 116 -17.03 2.44 -11.76
CA GLY A 116 -17.89 2.83 -12.87
C GLY A 116 -17.56 4.21 -13.46
N VAL A 117 -16.99 5.13 -12.67
CA VAL A 117 -16.48 6.42 -13.16
C VAL A 117 -15.17 6.18 -13.91
N ALA A 118 -14.19 5.57 -13.23
CA ALA A 118 -12.87 5.28 -13.77
C ALA A 118 -12.92 4.46 -15.07
N TRP A 119 -13.83 3.49 -15.16
CA TRP A 119 -14.03 2.68 -16.36
C TRP A 119 -14.59 3.47 -17.55
N ARG A 120 -15.49 4.43 -17.31
CA ARG A 120 -16.04 5.29 -18.37
C ARG A 120 -14.99 6.27 -18.90
N GLU A 121 -14.21 6.85 -18.00
CA GLU A 121 -13.08 7.72 -18.38
C GLU A 121 -12.07 6.95 -19.23
N LEU A 122 -11.64 5.78 -18.77
CA LEU A 122 -10.74 4.91 -19.52
C LEU A 122 -11.29 4.55 -20.91
N ASN A 123 -12.57 4.15 -21.01
CA ASN A 123 -13.17 3.84 -22.31
C ASN A 123 -13.21 5.06 -23.24
N THR A 124 -13.41 6.26 -22.69
CA THR A 124 -13.42 7.51 -23.46
C THR A 124 -12.02 7.83 -23.99
N ALA A 125 -10.99 7.70 -23.14
CA ALA A 125 -9.59 7.88 -23.52
C ALA A 125 -9.16 6.89 -24.61
N LEU A 126 -9.50 5.61 -24.45
CA LEU A 126 -9.18 4.57 -25.43
C LEU A 126 -9.90 4.77 -26.76
N ALA A 127 -11.18 5.16 -26.76
CA ALA A 127 -11.92 5.44 -27.99
C ALA A 127 -11.33 6.62 -28.77
N TYR A 128 -10.83 7.63 -28.05
CA TYR A 128 -10.11 8.75 -28.66
C TYR A 128 -8.80 8.30 -29.29
N ASP A 129 -7.99 7.50 -28.58
CA ASP A 129 -6.73 6.96 -29.10
C ASP A 129 -6.94 6.07 -30.34
N ASP A 130 -7.95 5.20 -30.33
CA ASP A 130 -8.30 4.36 -31.48
C ASP A 130 -8.67 5.25 -32.69
N ALA A 131 -9.49 6.29 -32.51
CA ALA A 131 -9.86 7.22 -33.57
C ALA A 131 -8.68 8.04 -34.12
N VAL A 132 -7.71 8.42 -33.27
CA VAL A 132 -6.51 9.14 -33.68
C VAL A 132 -5.52 8.22 -34.40
N SER A 133 -5.38 6.96 -33.94
CA SER A 133 -4.51 5.97 -34.57
C SER A 133 -4.93 5.64 -36.02
N VAL A 134 -6.23 5.62 -36.29
CA VAL A 134 -6.82 5.41 -37.62
C VAL A 134 -6.57 6.60 -38.55
N ASN A 135 -6.44 7.82 -38.01
CA ASN A 135 -6.19 9.04 -38.78
C ASN A 135 -4.69 9.34 -39.03
N GLY A 136 -3.78 8.41 -38.70
CA GLY A 136 -2.41 8.39 -39.21
C GLY A 136 -1.43 9.42 -38.62
N SER A 137 -1.81 10.22 -37.63
CA SER A 137 -0.83 11.05 -36.91
C SER A 137 -0.30 10.30 -35.69
N ILE A 138 0.88 9.69 -35.82
CA ILE A 138 1.71 9.31 -34.66
C ILE A 138 2.23 10.61 -34.05
N GLN A 139 1.40 11.30 -33.27
CA GLN A 139 1.95 12.24 -32.32
C GLN A 139 2.72 11.41 -31.29
N GLN A 140 4.01 11.69 -31.14
CA GLN A 140 4.79 11.27 -29.98
C GLN A 140 3.89 11.41 -28.75
N LYS A 141 3.57 10.31 -28.06
CA LYS A 141 2.88 10.33 -26.76
C LYS A 141 3.51 11.47 -25.97
N ASP A 142 2.70 12.47 -25.68
CA ASP A 142 3.16 13.69 -25.04
C ASP A 142 3.95 13.27 -23.80
N LYS A 143 5.24 13.63 -23.69
CA LYS A 143 6.12 13.16 -22.59
C LYS A 143 5.58 13.49 -21.19
N GLY A 144 4.52 14.32 -21.12
CA GLY A 144 3.75 14.62 -19.92
C GLY A 144 2.70 13.58 -19.50
N LYS A 145 2.40 12.55 -20.31
CA LYS A 145 1.42 11.47 -20.01
C LYS A 145 2.04 10.21 -19.38
N GLN A 146 3.34 10.18 -19.11
CA GLN A 146 3.99 8.98 -18.56
C GLN A 146 4.19 9.09 -17.04
N CYS A 147 4.13 7.96 -16.33
CA CYS A 147 4.47 7.87 -14.92
C CYS A 147 6.00 7.95 -14.71
N PRO A 148 6.57 9.09 -14.27
CA PRO A 148 8.02 9.23 -14.17
C PRO A 148 8.54 8.63 -12.87
N TYR A 149 9.72 8.01 -12.91
CA TYR A 149 10.35 7.43 -11.71
C TYR A 149 10.73 8.46 -10.63
N SER A 150 11.06 9.68 -11.04
CA SER A 150 11.43 10.76 -10.14
C SER A 150 11.00 12.11 -10.69
N ILE A 151 10.53 12.99 -9.81
CA ILE A 151 10.16 14.36 -10.13
C ILE A 151 10.95 15.27 -9.20
N ARG A 152 11.67 16.23 -9.78
CA ARG A 152 12.45 17.22 -9.01
C ARG A 152 11.99 18.63 -9.34
N ARG A 153 11.91 19.47 -8.32
CA ARG A 153 11.74 20.92 -8.44
C ARG A 153 12.87 21.59 -7.67
N MET A 154 13.80 22.15 -8.42
CA MET A 154 14.87 22.99 -7.91
C MET A 154 14.40 24.44 -7.90
N ASN A 155 14.86 25.24 -6.94
CA ASN A 155 14.44 26.63 -6.77
C ASN A 155 12.91 26.71 -6.74
N ALA A 156 12.32 26.06 -5.74
CA ALA A 156 10.87 25.94 -5.57
C ALA A 156 10.20 27.32 -5.48
N THR A 157 9.94 27.94 -6.63
CA THR A 157 9.24 29.22 -6.76
C THR A 157 7.83 28.98 -6.25
N ARG A 158 7.51 29.60 -5.12
CA ARG A 158 6.18 29.48 -4.53
C ARG A 158 5.17 30.16 -5.46
N LEU A 159 4.06 29.50 -5.75
CA LEU A 159 2.92 30.14 -6.37
C LEU A 159 2.11 30.80 -5.23
N GLY A 160 2.46 32.03 -4.88
CA GLY A 160 1.99 32.68 -3.65
C GLY A 160 2.70 32.16 -2.40
N ASP A 161 1.96 31.82 -1.33
CA ASP A 161 2.50 31.25 -0.08
C ASP A 161 2.59 29.72 -0.05
N ARG A 162 2.27 29.06 -1.17
CA ARG A 162 2.15 27.60 -1.25
C ARG A 162 3.02 27.04 -2.38
N PHE A 163 3.65 25.92 -2.10
CA PHE A 163 4.34 25.08 -3.09
C PHE A 163 3.52 23.82 -3.32
N ALA A 164 3.41 23.40 -4.58
CA ALA A 164 2.71 22.19 -4.98
C ALA A 164 3.55 21.38 -5.96
N LEU A 165 3.66 20.07 -5.72
CA LEU A 165 4.33 19.12 -6.59
C LEU A 165 3.35 18.00 -6.99
N LYS A 166 2.96 17.97 -8.25
CA LYS A 166 2.08 16.92 -8.79
C LYS A 166 2.81 15.57 -8.89
N LEU A 167 2.13 14.51 -8.48
CA LEU A 167 2.55 13.11 -8.53
C LEU A 167 1.52 12.33 -9.38
N PRO A 168 1.71 12.27 -10.71
CA PRO A 168 0.66 11.85 -11.64
C PRO A 168 0.21 10.40 -11.47
N CYS A 169 1.00 9.54 -10.81
CA CYS A 169 0.70 8.11 -10.68
C CYS A 169 0.70 7.61 -9.23
N GLY A 170 0.67 8.53 -8.26
CA GLY A 170 0.66 8.15 -6.85
C GLY A 170 2.04 7.90 -6.25
N LEU A 171 2.00 7.30 -5.06
CA LEU A 171 3.17 6.76 -4.36
C LEU A 171 3.01 5.25 -4.18
N ILE A 172 4.13 4.54 -4.03
CA ILE A 172 4.16 3.11 -3.71
C ILE A 172 5.09 2.87 -2.52
N GLN A 173 5.00 1.70 -1.90
CA GLN A 173 5.97 1.33 -0.86
C GLN A 173 7.40 1.42 -1.42
N GLY A 174 8.26 2.16 -0.71
CA GLY A 174 9.62 2.49 -1.11
C GLY A 174 9.77 3.88 -1.77
N SER A 175 8.68 4.52 -2.19
CA SER A 175 8.72 5.92 -2.65
C SER A 175 9.18 6.85 -1.52
N SER A 176 9.83 7.95 -1.89
CA SER A 176 10.27 8.97 -0.93
C SER A 176 10.11 10.38 -1.48
N ILE A 177 9.80 11.32 -0.59
CA ILE A 177 9.72 12.75 -0.85
C ILE A 177 10.75 13.43 0.04
N THR A 178 11.80 13.96 -0.58
CA THR A 178 12.87 14.73 0.07
C THR A 178 12.55 16.21 -0.06
N ILE A 179 12.52 16.91 1.07
CA ILE A 179 12.26 18.34 1.21
C ILE A 179 13.49 18.96 1.83
N ILE A 180 14.10 19.90 1.10
CA ILE A 180 15.28 20.63 1.56
C ILE A 180 14.86 22.08 1.72
N GLY A 181 14.90 22.59 2.94
CA GLY A 181 14.47 23.95 3.24
C GLY A 181 14.88 24.44 4.62
N THR A 182 14.73 25.73 4.83
CA THR A 182 15.08 26.41 6.08
C THR A 182 13.82 27.03 6.67
N PRO A 183 13.33 26.57 7.84
CA PRO A 183 12.25 27.24 8.55
C PRO A 183 12.63 28.71 8.82
N GLY A 184 11.74 29.63 8.48
CA GLY A 184 11.96 31.09 8.51
C GLY A 184 10.85 31.81 9.25
N GLY A 185 10.50 33.03 8.82
CA GLY A 185 9.37 33.78 9.37
C GLY A 185 9.51 34.17 10.85
N LEU A 186 8.44 34.69 11.44
CA LEU A 186 8.38 35.04 12.87
C LEU A 186 8.03 33.83 13.74
N LEU A 187 7.15 32.96 13.24
CA LEU A 187 6.67 31.77 13.96
C LEU A 187 7.42 30.50 13.53
N GLY A 188 7.88 30.45 12.27
CA GLY A 188 8.61 29.28 11.74
C GLY A 188 7.75 28.02 11.60
N ASN A 189 6.44 28.17 11.70
CA ASN A 189 5.47 27.10 11.53
C ASN A 189 5.27 26.81 10.03
N PHE A 190 5.30 25.54 9.66
CA PHE A 190 5.04 25.12 8.29
C PHE A 190 4.35 23.76 8.28
N LYS A 191 3.71 23.45 7.16
CA LYS A 191 3.01 22.19 6.97
C LYS A 191 3.36 21.54 5.64
N ILE A 192 3.35 20.23 5.64
CA ILE A 192 3.51 19.36 4.48
C ILE A 192 2.24 18.51 4.40
N GLU A 193 1.55 18.56 3.27
CA GLU A 193 0.31 17.82 3.04
C GLU A 193 0.49 16.90 1.83
N LEU A 194 0.19 15.61 2.01
CA LEU A 194 0.01 14.66 0.91
C LEU A 194 -1.48 14.60 0.61
N THR A 195 -1.88 15.07 -0.57
CA THR A 195 -3.29 15.18 -0.94
C THR A 195 -3.61 14.25 -2.10
N GLY A 196 -4.85 13.75 -2.11
CA GLY A 196 -5.40 13.00 -3.24
C GLY A 196 -5.36 13.79 -4.54
N ALA A 197 -5.51 13.10 -5.67
CA ALA A 197 -5.69 13.76 -6.96
C ALA A 197 -7.02 14.54 -6.96
N ALA A 198 -6.98 15.81 -7.37
CA ALA A 198 -8.19 16.60 -7.55
C ALA A 198 -8.93 16.14 -8.81
N VAL A 199 -10.20 15.75 -8.67
CA VAL A 199 -11.06 15.35 -9.78
C VAL A 199 -12.01 16.51 -10.12
N PRO A 200 -12.15 16.90 -11.40
CA PRO A 200 -13.06 17.98 -11.78
C PRO A 200 -14.51 17.66 -11.40
N GLY A 201 -15.15 18.57 -10.65
CA GLY A 201 -16.54 18.42 -10.22
C GLY A 201 -16.72 17.70 -8.89
N GLU A 202 -15.64 17.21 -8.28
CA GLU A 202 -15.64 16.63 -6.94
C GLU A 202 -15.22 17.66 -5.87
N PRO A 203 -15.58 17.41 -4.60
CA PRO A 203 -15.13 18.24 -3.47
C PRO A 203 -13.61 18.21 -3.28
N ASP A 204 -13.11 18.96 -2.30
CA ASP A 204 -11.68 18.99 -1.97
C ASP A 204 -11.11 17.58 -1.79
N PRO A 205 -9.95 17.27 -2.39
CA PRO A 205 -9.38 15.93 -2.34
C PRO A 205 -8.97 15.56 -0.90
N PRO A 206 -9.03 14.28 -0.53
CA PRO A 206 -8.66 13.83 0.81
C PRO A 206 -7.19 14.12 1.12
N ILE A 207 -6.90 14.35 2.40
CA ILE A 207 -5.53 14.55 2.90
C ILE A 207 -5.05 13.25 3.54
N VAL A 208 -4.20 12.53 2.80
CA VAL A 208 -3.58 11.27 3.21
C VAL A 208 -2.59 11.47 4.37
N LEU A 209 -1.93 12.63 4.42
CA LEU A 209 -1.10 13.03 5.54
C LEU A 209 -1.05 14.54 5.64
N HIS A 210 -1.47 15.09 6.78
CA HIS A 210 -1.21 16.45 7.19
C HIS A 210 -0.08 16.42 8.23
N TYR A 211 1.10 16.93 7.88
CA TYR A 211 2.27 16.99 8.76
C TYR A 211 2.55 18.46 9.12
N ASN A 212 2.24 18.85 10.35
CA ASN A 212 2.24 20.24 10.78
C ASN A 212 3.30 20.48 11.86
N VAL A 213 4.29 21.32 11.54
CA VAL A 213 5.39 21.67 12.43
C VAL A 213 5.08 23.00 13.09
N ARG A 214 5.03 23.01 14.43
CA ARG A 214 4.78 24.18 15.25
C ARG A 214 6.00 24.45 16.12
N LEU A 215 6.84 25.43 15.75
CA LEU A 215 8.12 25.69 16.44
C LEU A 215 7.96 26.45 17.76
N LEU A 216 6.86 27.18 17.95
CA LEU A 216 6.56 27.88 19.20
C LEU A 216 5.50 27.14 20.04
N GLY A 217 5.23 25.88 19.70
CA GLY A 217 4.18 25.10 20.32
C GLY A 217 2.76 25.57 20.02
N ASP A 218 1.83 25.05 20.81
CA ASP A 218 0.44 25.45 20.83
C ASP A 218 -0.08 25.48 22.27
N LYS A 219 -1.38 25.74 22.47
CA LYS A 219 -1.98 25.82 23.81
C LYS A 219 -1.92 24.50 24.60
N LEU A 220 -1.68 23.37 23.94
CA LEU A 220 -1.67 22.05 24.58
C LEU A 220 -0.25 21.62 24.96
N THR A 221 0.71 21.81 24.06
CA THR A 221 2.08 21.34 24.27
C THR A 221 3.01 22.43 24.79
N GLU A 222 2.73 23.71 24.53
CA GLU A 222 3.55 24.91 24.82
C GLU A 222 4.95 24.93 24.17
N ASP A 223 5.64 23.78 24.19
CA ASP A 223 6.89 23.48 23.51
C ASP A 223 6.69 23.11 22.03
N PRO A 224 7.77 23.15 21.21
CA PRO A 224 7.72 22.75 19.81
C PRO A 224 7.09 21.37 19.60
N VAL A 225 6.15 21.26 18.66
CA VAL A 225 5.37 20.03 18.42
C VAL A 225 5.16 19.77 16.93
N ILE A 226 5.21 18.50 16.55
CA ILE A 226 4.74 17.97 15.26
C ILE A 226 3.35 17.37 15.48
N VAL A 227 2.38 17.82 14.68
CA VAL A 227 1.02 17.27 14.68
C VAL A 227 0.78 16.60 13.34
N GLN A 228 0.39 15.33 13.38
CA GLN A 228 0.08 14.52 12.21
C GLN A 228 -1.40 14.12 12.23
N ASN A 229 -2.07 14.24 11.09
CA ASN A 229 -3.47 13.85 10.97
C ASN A 229 -3.83 13.50 9.51
N THR A 230 -5.05 13.04 9.28
CA THR A 230 -5.68 12.88 7.98
C THR A 230 -7.00 13.63 7.94
N TRP A 231 -7.50 13.88 6.74
CA TRP A 231 -8.79 14.51 6.52
C TRP A 231 -9.51 13.86 5.34
N THR A 232 -10.78 13.55 5.52
CA THR A 232 -11.70 13.11 4.46
C THR A 232 -12.96 13.95 4.52
N ILE A 233 -13.75 13.96 3.45
CA ILE A 233 -15.05 14.64 3.47
C ILE A 233 -16.08 13.94 4.36
N SER A 234 -16.00 12.62 4.47
CA SER A 234 -16.90 11.79 5.26
C SER A 234 -16.68 11.96 6.77
N ASP A 235 -15.42 11.98 7.19
CA ASP A 235 -15.04 11.85 8.60
C ASP A 235 -14.41 13.12 9.18
N ASP A 236 -14.25 14.17 8.35
CA ASP A 236 -13.52 15.39 8.69
C ASP A 236 -12.10 15.07 9.18
N TRP A 237 -11.52 15.91 10.04
CA TRP A 237 -10.23 15.65 10.68
C TRP A 237 -10.33 14.47 11.65
N GLY A 238 -9.48 13.46 11.45
CA GLY A 238 -9.36 12.35 12.40
C GLY A 238 -8.64 12.73 13.71
N SER A 239 -8.23 11.73 14.48
CA SER A 239 -7.49 11.95 15.73
C SER A 239 -6.08 12.49 15.49
N GLU A 240 -5.58 13.41 16.33
CA GLU A 240 -4.24 13.96 16.16
C GLU A 240 -3.16 13.03 16.75
N ASN A 241 -2.12 12.74 15.96
CA ASN A 241 -0.89 12.12 16.47
C ASN A 241 0.15 13.22 16.73
N ARG A 242 0.64 13.31 17.98
CA ARG A 242 1.54 14.38 18.42
C ARG A 242 2.94 13.85 18.76
N CYS A 243 3.96 14.61 18.39
CA CYS A 243 5.36 14.31 18.72
C CYS A 243 6.11 15.61 19.09
N PRO A 244 6.56 15.78 20.36
CA PRO A 244 6.43 14.84 21.47
C PRO A 244 4.97 14.67 21.94
N SER A 245 4.66 13.53 22.57
CA SER A 245 3.35 13.29 23.18
C SER A 245 3.20 14.12 24.46
N PRO A 246 2.04 14.77 24.71
CA PRO A 246 1.81 15.48 25.97
C PRO A 246 1.77 14.53 27.19
N ASP A 247 1.31 13.29 27.00
CA ASP A 247 1.24 12.27 28.04
C ASP A 247 2.54 11.44 28.02
N SER A 248 3.52 11.82 28.85
CA SER A 248 4.79 11.10 29.00
C SER A 248 4.64 9.71 29.64
N ASP A 249 3.51 9.45 30.31
CA ASP A 249 3.35 8.34 31.25
C ASP A 249 2.79 7.06 30.61
N ALA A 250 2.21 7.17 29.41
CA ALA A 250 1.85 6.04 28.56
C ALA A 250 2.64 6.14 27.26
N LYS A 251 3.89 5.67 27.26
CA LYS A 251 4.63 5.46 26.01
C LYS A 251 3.81 4.50 25.16
N ASP A 252 3.17 5.04 24.11
CA ASP A 252 2.53 4.22 23.09
C ASP A 252 3.61 3.33 22.46
N THR A 253 3.66 2.07 22.91
CA THR A 253 4.64 1.08 22.44
C THR A 253 4.28 0.53 21.07
N THR A 254 3.13 0.92 20.51
CA THR A 254 2.74 0.47 19.18
C THR A 254 3.68 1.06 18.13
N LYS A 255 4.20 0.17 17.29
CA LYS A 255 5.16 0.51 16.24
C LYS A 255 4.46 0.45 14.89
N VAL A 256 4.99 1.22 13.95
CA VAL A 256 4.59 1.19 12.54
C VAL A 256 5.81 0.77 11.76
N ASP A 257 5.75 -0.36 11.05
CA ASP A 257 6.90 -0.97 10.36
C ASP A 257 8.15 -1.10 11.27
N ASP A 258 7.94 -1.62 12.49
CA ASP A 258 8.96 -1.79 13.54
C ASP A 258 9.63 -0.49 14.04
N LEU A 259 9.11 0.68 13.63
CA LEU A 259 9.58 2.00 14.03
C LEU A 259 8.64 2.66 15.04
N GLU A 260 9.22 3.44 15.95
CA GLU A 260 8.47 4.25 16.92
C GLU A 260 7.62 5.30 16.18
N LYS A 261 6.40 5.55 16.67
CA LYS A 261 5.52 6.61 16.14
C LYS A 261 6.08 8.01 16.36
N CYS A 262 6.71 8.23 17.51
CA CYS A 262 7.48 9.43 17.84
C CYS A 262 8.81 8.97 18.44
N SER A 263 9.92 9.43 17.88
CA SER A 263 11.23 9.04 18.38
C SER A 263 11.46 9.58 19.78
N SER A 264 11.97 8.71 20.66
CA SER A 264 12.33 9.06 22.05
C SER A 264 13.20 10.31 22.19
N MET A 265 14.08 10.61 21.23
CA MET A 265 14.92 11.82 21.32
C MET A 265 14.14 13.13 21.13
N VAL A 266 12.94 13.11 20.53
CA VAL A 266 12.15 14.33 20.28
C VAL A 266 11.50 14.77 21.59
N GLY A 267 11.80 15.99 22.02
CA GLY A 267 11.34 16.51 23.31
C GLY A 267 12.25 16.14 24.50
N GLU A 268 13.27 15.31 24.31
CA GLU A 268 14.25 15.00 25.35
C GLU A 268 15.33 16.09 25.47
N ASP A 269 15.83 16.29 26.69
CA ASP A 269 16.88 17.26 27.00
C ASP A 269 18.19 16.95 26.25
N GLN A 270 18.70 17.90 25.47
CA GLN A 270 20.05 17.76 24.91
C GLN A 270 21.09 17.87 26.01
N LYS A 271 21.74 16.74 26.34
CA LYS A 271 23.01 16.77 27.08
C LYS A 271 24.05 17.39 26.16
N GLU A 272 24.42 18.64 26.41
CA GLU A 272 25.49 19.33 25.68
C GLU A 272 26.77 18.46 25.69
N ILE A 273 27.13 17.88 24.56
CA ILE A 273 28.49 17.37 24.34
C ILE A 273 29.34 18.61 24.03
N LEU A 274 29.86 19.25 25.08
CA LEU A 274 30.93 20.25 24.92
C LEU A 274 32.13 19.59 24.22
N PRO A 275 32.65 20.14 23.13
CA PRO A 275 33.94 19.68 22.60
C PRO A 275 35.02 19.89 23.66
N SER A 276 35.83 18.85 23.86
CA SER A 276 36.88 18.78 24.87
C SER A 276 37.75 20.03 24.93
N LYS A 277 37.91 20.54 26.16
CA LYS A 277 38.77 21.66 26.57
C LYS A 277 40.12 21.65 25.84
N PHE A 278 40.38 22.66 25.01
CA PHE A 278 41.74 23.16 24.87
C PHE A 278 42.04 24.02 26.10
N HIS A 279 43.06 23.60 26.87
CA HIS A 279 43.56 24.34 28.01
C HIS A 279 44.25 25.63 27.52
N SER A 280 43.71 26.78 27.87
CA SER A 280 44.46 28.04 27.89
C SER A 280 44.22 28.73 29.24
N ASN A 281 45.29 28.82 30.04
CA ASN A 281 45.30 29.51 31.32
C ASN A 281 45.16 31.02 31.11
N VAL A 282 44.00 31.58 31.41
CA VAL A 282 43.84 33.03 31.62
C VAL A 282 43.06 33.23 32.91
N SER A 283 43.60 34.12 33.73
CA SER A 283 43.24 34.44 35.11
C SER A 283 41.79 34.94 35.29
N ALA A 284 41.24 34.56 36.45
CA ALA A 284 39.86 34.71 36.89
C ALA A 284 39.28 36.14 36.86
N MET A 285 38.06 36.25 36.30
CA MET A 285 37.03 37.20 36.74
C MET A 285 35.98 36.43 37.58
N PRO A 286 35.33 37.06 38.57
CA PRO A 286 34.33 36.38 39.41
C PRO A 286 33.09 35.98 38.58
N PRO A 287 32.43 34.85 38.89
CA PRO A 287 31.33 34.36 38.08
C PRO A 287 30.10 35.26 38.30
N ALA A 288 29.76 36.06 37.29
CA ALA A 288 28.39 36.48 37.10
C ALA A 288 27.51 35.22 37.07
N SER A 289 26.39 35.24 37.79
CA SER A 289 25.43 34.14 37.84
C SER A 289 25.06 33.71 36.43
N LYS A 290 25.70 32.64 35.94
CA LYS A 290 25.26 31.97 34.73
C LYS A 290 23.87 31.47 35.04
N LYS A 291 22.84 32.14 34.51
CA LYS A 291 21.54 31.51 34.28
C LYS A 291 21.89 30.15 33.67
N LYS A 292 21.63 29.06 34.39
CA LYS A 292 21.73 27.72 33.81
C LYS A 292 21.00 27.81 32.49
N ALA A 293 21.70 27.63 31.38
CA ALA A 293 21.02 27.46 30.10
C ALA A 293 20.07 26.30 30.32
N GLU A 294 18.76 26.55 30.23
CA GLU A 294 17.78 25.47 30.29
C GLU A 294 18.19 24.43 29.24
N PRO A 295 18.23 23.14 29.60
CA PRO A 295 18.51 22.11 28.63
C PRO A 295 17.53 22.27 27.47
N ARG A 296 18.04 22.58 26.28
CA ARG A 296 17.18 22.73 25.11
C ARG A 296 16.72 21.34 24.69
N LYS A 297 15.41 21.10 24.79
CA LYS A 297 14.79 19.89 24.26
C LYS A 297 15.14 19.73 22.78
N TYR A 298 15.48 18.51 22.35
CA TYR A 298 15.76 18.25 20.95
C TYR A 298 14.48 18.33 20.13
N PHE A 299 14.51 19.12 19.06
CA PHE A 299 13.47 19.18 18.05
C PHE A 299 14.14 19.22 16.67
N PRO A 300 13.63 18.46 15.67
CA PRO A 300 14.30 18.25 14.40
C PRO A 300 14.36 19.49 13.51
N PHE A 301 13.46 20.46 13.70
CA PHE A 301 13.40 21.69 12.92
C PHE A 301 13.81 22.89 13.76
N ARG A 302 14.64 23.78 13.21
CA ARG A 302 15.10 24.98 13.91
C ARG A 302 15.01 26.19 12.98
N GLN A 303 14.49 27.29 13.50
CA GLN A 303 14.39 28.54 12.76
C GLN A 303 15.78 29.02 12.30
N GLY A 304 15.91 29.34 11.01
CA GLY A 304 17.16 29.79 10.40
C GLY A 304 18.16 28.70 10.05
N TYR A 305 17.90 27.42 10.38
CA TYR A 305 18.77 26.30 10.06
C TYR A 305 18.21 25.48 8.90
N LEU A 306 19.10 25.01 8.03
CA LEU A 306 18.74 24.09 6.96
C LEU A 306 18.34 22.74 7.55
N ALA A 307 17.24 22.17 7.05
CA ALA A 307 16.81 20.82 7.37
C ALA A 307 16.62 20.01 6.09
N VAL A 308 17.03 18.75 6.11
CA VAL A 308 16.74 17.76 5.08
C VAL A 308 15.72 16.78 5.64
N ALA A 309 14.45 16.97 5.26
CA ALA A 309 13.34 16.13 5.68
C ALA A 309 12.98 15.13 4.57
N ILE A 310 12.86 13.85 4.90
CA ILE A 310 12.50 12.80 3.95
C ILE A 310 11.29 12.04 4.51
N LEU A 311 10.17 12.14 3.80
CA LEU A 311 9.01 11.28 3.98
C LEU A 311 9.21 10.01 3.15
N ARG A 312 9.19 8.83 3.77
CA ARG A 312 9.32 7.53 3.10
C ARG A 312 8.08 6.69 3.31
N ILE A 313 7.60 6.08 2.23
CA ILE A 313 6.44 5.19 2.26
C ILE A 313 6.91 3.77 2.64
N GLY A 314 6.47 3.31 3.80
CA GLY A 314 6.68 1.97 4.35
C GLY A 314 5.63 0.97 3.85
N ALA A 315 5.54 -0.17 4.54
CA ALA A 315 4.53 -1.19 4.25
C ALA A 315 3.18 -0.81 4.88
N HIS A 316 3.21 -0.31 6.13
CA HIS A 316 2.01 0.02 6.90
C HIS A 316 1.95 1.50 7.32
N GLY A 317 2.94 2.33 6.95
CA GLY A 317 2.86 3.76 7.21
C GLY A 317 3.85 4.65 6.47
N ILE A 318 3.89 5.91 6.92
CA ILE A 318 4.72 6.98 6.38
C ILE A 318 5.72 7.41 7.46
N HIS A 319 7.00 7.35 7.14
CA HIS A 319 8.08 7.63 8.08
C HIS A 319 8.78 8.94 7.73
N MET A 320 8.92 9.84 8.71
CA MET A 320 9.68 11.07 8.59
C MET A 320 11.09 10.85 9.15
N THR A 321 12.08 11.14 8.35
CA THR A 321 13.47 11.29 8.80
C THR A 321 13.94 12.72 8.56
N VAL A 322 14.66 13.30 9.52
CA VAL A 322 15.22 14.64 9.38
C VAL A 322 16.71 14.58 9.72
N ASP A 323 17.54 15.08 8.81
CA ASP A 323 19.01 15.07 8.92
C ASP A 323 19.59 13.67 9.24
N GLY A 324 19.00 12.65 8.62
CA GLY A 324 19.41 11.25 8.77
C GLY A 324 18.90 10.54 10.02
N LYS A 325 18.04 11.19 10.83
CA LYS A 325 17.47 10.60 12.05
C LYS A 325 15.97 10.37 11.90
N HIS A 326 15.48 9.22 12.35
CA HIS A 326 14.05 8.91 12.39
C HIS A 326 13.32 9.80 13.40
N ILE A 327 12.24 10.46 12.99
CA ILE A 327 11.49 11.40 13.83
C ILE A 327 10.10 10.86 14.16
N THR A 328 9.31 10.50 13.15
CA THR A 328 7.94 10.02 13.35
C THR A 328 7.57 8.89 12.38
N SER A 329 6.67 8.01 12.81
CA SER A 329 5.99 7.03 11.94
C SER A 329 4.49 7.17 12.07
N PHE A 330 3.81 7.37 10.94
CA PHE A 330 2.37 7.53 10.87
C PHE A 330 1.76 6.34 10.14
N ALA A 331 0.91 5.55 10.83
CA ALA A 331 0.21 4.44 10.20
C ALA A 331 -0.76 4.95 9.14
N PHE A 332 -0.95 4.19 8.06
CA PHE A 332 -2.04 4.46 7.13
C PHE A 332 -3.40 4.36 7.85
N ARG A 333 -4.36 5.15 7.38
CA ARG A 333 -5.77 5.04 7.77
C ARG A 333 -6.55 4.45 6.61
N GLU A 334 -7.72 3.89 6.93
CA GLU A 334 -8.62 3.28 5.95
C GLU A 334 -8.91 4.25 4.79
N ASP A 335 -8.96 3.71 3.57
CA ASP A 335 -9.19 4.39 2.29
C ASP A 335 -8.25 5.58 1.95
N LEU A 336 -7.13 5.69 2.66
CA LEU A 336 -6.10 6.72 2.46
C LEU A 336 -4.76 6.09 2.09
N GLU A 337 -4.78 5.24 1.08
CA GLU A 337 -3.59 4.59 0.57
C GLU A 337 -2.63 5.58 -0.10
N PRO A 338 -1.31 5.37 0.03
CA PRO A 338 -0.30 6.22 -0.63
C PRO A 338 -0.45 6.23 -2.16
N GLY A 339 -1.08 5.20 -2.74
CA GLY A 339 -1.36 5.12 -4.18
C GLY A 339 -2.22 6.26 -4.70
N PHE A 340 -3.11 6.81 -3.88
CA PHE A 340 -4.02 7.87 -4.29
C PHE A 340 -3.45 9.29 -4.17
N VAL A 341 -2.23 9.44 -3.63
CA VAL A 341 -1.59 10.76 -3.49
C VAL A 341 -1.27 11.37 -4.85
N GLY A 342 -2.03 12.39 -5.25
CA GLY A 342 -1.84 13.10 -6.50
C GLY A 342 -0.93 14.32 -6.39
N GLU A 343 -0.73 14.87 -5.19
CA GLU A 343 0.01 16.11 -5.00
C GLU A 343 0.66 16.21 -3.60
N VAL A 344 1.84 16.84 -3.55
CA VAL A 344 2.50 17.27 -2.30
C VAL A 344 2.37 18.77 -2.18
N ARG A 345 1.72 19.25 -1.12
CA ARG A 345 1.57 20.68 -0.81
C ARG A 345 2.43 21.07 0.37
N ILE A 346 3.16 22.17 0.26
CA ILE A 346 3.96 22.72 1.36
C ILE A 346 3.60 24.18 1.54
N ALA A 347 3.29 24.57 2.77
CA ALA A 347 2.85 25.93 3.09
C ALA A 347 3.42 26.40 4.44
N GLY A 348 3.42 27.72 4.66
CA GLY A 348 3.89 28.35 5.90
C GLY A 348 5.32 28.90 5.82
N ASP A 349 5.95 29.07 6.97
CA ASP A 349 7.21 29.79 7.15
C ASP A 349 8.43 28.88 6.88
N ILE A 350 8.58 28.39 5.65
CA ILE A 350 9.74 27.58 5.23
C ILE A 350 10.32 28.00 3.88
N LYS A 351 11.57 28.50 3.87
CA LYS A 351 12.28 28.79 2.63
C LYS A 351 12.73 27.50 1.97
N LEU A 352 11.99 27.06 0.95
CA LEU A 352 12.28 25.83 0.21
C LEU A 352 13.45 26.05 -0.77
N LEU A 353 14.42 25.14 -0.76
CA LEU A 353 15.48 25.05 -1.76
C LEU A 353 15.10 24.09 -2.87
N SER A 354 14.66 22.88 -2.49
CA SER A 354 14.24 21.86 -3.45
C SER A 354 13.28 20.84 -2.84
N VAL A 355 12.43 20.28 -3.69
CA VAL A 355 11.60 19.12 -3.37
C VAL A 355 11.83 18.05 -4.44
N ILE A 356 12.11 16.83 -4.00
CA ILE A 356 12.45 15.69 -4.86
C ILE A 356 11.57 14.51 -4.45
N ALA A 357 10.73 14.05 -5.37
CA ALA A 357 10.02 12.79 -5.25
C ALA A 357 10.76 11.73 -6.06
N SER A 358 11.01 10.56 -5.49
CA SER A 358 11.75 9.45 -6.11
C SER A 358 11.18 8.10 -5.69
N GLY A 359 11.54 7.05 -6.44
CA GLY A 359 10.95 5.72 -6.20
C GLY A 359 9.47 5.67 -6.56
N LEU A 360 9.01 6.55 -7.47
CA LEU A 360 7.62 6.64 -7.89
C LEU A 360 7.23 5.42 -8.73
N PRO A 361 5.92 5.11 -8.83
CA PRO A 361 5.45 4.10 -9.77
C PRO A 361 5.78 4.51 -11.21
N THR A 362 6.32 3.57 -11.98
CA THR A 362 6.73 3.77 -13.39
C THR A 362 6.46 2.49 -14.13
N THR A 363 5.91 2.62 -15.33
CA THR A 363 5.94 1.57 -16.34
C THR A 363 7.32 1.53 -17.00
N GLU A 364 7.71 0.37 -17.49
CA GLU A 364 8.92 0.23 -18.29
C GLU A 364 8.58 0.45 -19.76
N ASP A 365 9.46 1.16 -20.49
CA ASP A 365 9.32 1.33 -21.93
C ASP A 365 9.46 -0.03 -22.63
N PHE A 366 8.37 -0.48 -23.25
CA PHE A 366 8.27 -1.76 -23.95
C PHE A 366 9.31 -1.93 -25.07
N GLU A 367 9.85 -0.84 -25.60
CA GLU A 367 10.85 -0.83 -26.68
C GLU A 367 12.21 -1.42 -26.28
N HIS A 368 12.52 -1.50 -24.98
CA HIS A 368 13.81 -2.01 -24.49
C HIS A 368 13.73 -3.44 -23.94
N VAL A 369 12.58 -4.10 -24.08
CA VAL A 369 12.37 -5.48 -23.60
C VAL A 369 12.74 -6.45 -24.73
N THR A 370 13.95 -7.00 -24.68
CA THR A 370 14.48 -7.93 -25.70
C THR A 370 13.73 -9.25 -25.83
N ASP A 371 12.91 -9.64 -24.84
CA ASP A 371 12.21 -10.93 -24.77
C ASP A 371 10.73 -10.79 -24.35
N LEU A 372 9.98 -9.89 -25.00
CA LEU A 372 8.57 -9.63 -24.66
C LEU A 372 7.70 -10.90 -24.69
N GLU A 373 7.94 -11.82 -25.64
CA GLU A 373 7.18 -13.07 -25.76
C GLU A 373 7.37 -14.00 -24.55
N ILE A 374 8.56 -13.98 -23.92
CA ILE A 374 8.85 -14.83 -22.76
C ILE A 374 8.14 -14.30 -21.50
N LEU A 375 7.82 -13.00 -21.47
CA LEU A 375 7.12 -12.35 -20.37
C LEU A 375 5.59 -12.45 -20.47
N LYS A 376 5.05 -12.86 -21.62
CA LYS A 376 3.60 -13.03 -21.81
C LYS A 376 3.11 -14.28 -21.09
N ALA A 377 1.92 -14.19 -20.50
CA ALA A 377 1.25 -15.36 -19.97
C ALA A 377 0.86 -16.33 -21.10
N PRO A 378 1.03 -17.65 -20.88
CA PRO A 378 0.41 -18.64 -21.73
C PRO A 378 -1.11 -18.47 -21.74
N PRO A 379 -1.77 -18.74 -22.89
CA PRO A 379 -3.23 -18.74 -22.95
C PRO A 379 -3.80 -19.77 -21.96
N VAL A 380 -5.00 -19.49 -21.45
CA VAL A 380 -5.70 -20.40 -20.53
C VAL A 380 -5.95 -21.73 -21.27
N PRO A 381 -5.41 -22.86 -20.78
CA PRO A 381 -5.58 -24.14 -21.46
C PRO A 381 -7.04 -24.59 -21.38
N MET A 382 -7.72 -24.72 -22.52
CA MET A 382 -9.11 -25.24 -22.56
C MET A 382 -9.16 -26.77 -22.43
N ASP A 383 -8.09 -27.47 -22.86
CA ASP A 383 -8.08 -28.92 -23.04
C ASP A 383 -7.00 -29.64 -22.22
N LYS A 384 -6.27 -28.93 -21.34
CA LYS A 384 -5.20 -29.50 -20.51
C LYS A 384 -5.44 -29.18 -19.04
N PRO A 385 -5.27 -30.16 -18.13
CA PRO A 385 -5.37 -29.91 -16.71
C PRO A 385 -4.24 -28.96 -16.27
N VAL A 386 -4.59 -28.02 -15.39
CA VAL A 386 -3.64 -27.14 -14.71
C VAL A 386 -3.35 -27.74 -13.34
N ASP A 387 -2.06 -27.96 -13.04
CA ASP A 387 -1.60 -28.58 -11.80
C ASP A 387 -1.76 -27.61 -10.61
N LEU A 388 -1.54 -26.31 -10.85
CA LEU A 388 -1.61 -25.27 -9.84
C LEU A 388 -2.06 -23.93 -10.45
N PHE A 389 -3.04 -23.29 -9.83
CA PHE A 389 -3.39 -21.90 -10.13
C PHE A 389 -2.93 -20.95 -9.02
N ILE A 390 -2.25 -19.87 -9.40
CA ILE A 390 -1.72 -18.83 -8.50
C ILE A 390 -2.38 -17.49 -8.83
N GLY A 391 -3.22 -16.98 -7.93
CA GLY A 391 -3.76 -15.62 -7.99
C GLY A 391 -2.88 -14.64 -7.21
N VAL A 392 -2.39 -13.59 -7.86
CA VAL A 392 -1.54 -12.58 -7.23
C VAL A 392 -2.33 -11.30 -6.98
N PHE A 393 -2.48 -10.90 -5.72
CA PHE A 393 -2.99 -9.58 -5.34
C PHE A 393 -1.98 -8.52 -5.73
N SER A 394 -2.44 -7.52 -6.49
CA SER A 394 -1.63 -6.36 -6.84
C SER A 394 -2.50 -5.13 -6.93
N THR A 395 -1.92 -3.95 -6.69
CA THR A 395 -2.59 -2.65 -6.86
C THR A 395 -2.34 -2.06 -8.24
N ALA A 396 -3.23 -1.21 -8.75
CA ALA A 396 -3.12 -0.66 -10.11
C ALA A 396 -1.74 -0.07 -10.43
N ASN A 397 -1.16 0.71 -9.51
CA ASN A 397 0.10 1.42 -9.71
C ASN A 397 1.38 0.60 -9.40
N ASN A 398 1.28 -0.69 -9.04
CA ASN A 398 2.41 -1.57 -8.74
C ASN A 398 3.10 -2.19 -9.98
N PHE A 399 3.29 -1.40 -11.05
CA PHE A 399 3.85 -1.84 -12.33
C PHE A 399 5.18 -2.62 -12.20
N LYS A 400 6.16 -2.05 -11.49
CA LYS A 400 7.48 -2.67 -11.31
C LYS A 400 7.45 -3.97 -10.51
N ARG A 401 6.52 -4.11 -9.55
CA ARG A 401 6.39 -5.35 -8.77
C ARG A 401 5.89 -6.48 -9.64
N ARG A 402 4.84 -6.25 -10.43
CA ARG A 402 4.35 -7.22 -11.43
C ARG A 402 5.44 -7.58 -12.44
N MET A 403 6.21 -6.61 -12.93
CA MET A 403 7.36 -6.89 -13.81
C MET A 403 8.45 -7.73 -13.14
N ALA A 404 8.75 -7.50 -11.86
CA ALA A 404 9.68 -8.33 -11.11
C ALA A 404 9.18 -9.78 -11.03
N VAL A 405 7.89 -9.99 -10.75
CA VAL A 405 7.24 -11.31 -10.75
C VAL A 405 7.38 -12.00 -12.12
N ARG A 406 7.05 -11.27 -13.19
CA ARG A 406 7.17 -11.77 -14.57
C ARG A 406 8.58 -12.25 -14.89
N ARG A 407 9.61 -11.50 -14.49
CA ARG A 407 11.02 -11.83 -14.75
C ARG A 407 11.61 -12.92 -13.86
N THR A 408 10.90 -13.34 -12.83
CA THR A 408 11.44 -14.27 -11.83
C THR A 408 10.59 -15.55 -11.80
N TRP A 409 9.53 -15.59 -10.99
CA TRP A 409 8.77 -16.81 -10.73
C TRP A 409 7.92 -17.23 -11.93
N MET A 410 7.53 -16.31 -12.80
CA MET A 410 6.81 -16.70 -14.03
C MET A 410 7.74 -17.28 -15.11
N GLN A 411 9.06 -17.25 -14.89
CA GLN A 411 10.04 -17.79 -15.84
C GLN A 411 10.34 -19.28 -15.64
N TYR A 412 9.84 -19.90 -14.56
CA TYR A 412 9.97 -21.35 -14.37
C TYR A 412 9.26 -22.11 -15.50
N ASP A 413 9.87 -23.22 -15.94
CA ASP A 413 9.37 -24.02 -17.07
C ASP A 413 7.92 -24.47 -16.87
N SER A 414 7.51 -24.82 -15.65
CA SER A 414 6.14 -25.23 -15.34
C SER A 414 5.12 -24.11 -15.57
N VAL A 415 5.50 -22.85 -15.32
CA VAL A 415 4.63 -21.70 -15.59
C VAL A 415 4.58 -21.44 -17.09
N ARG A 416 5.75 -21.42 -17.75
CA ARG A 416 5.85 -21.18 -19.20
C ARG A 416 5.18 -22.27 -20.05
N SER A 417 5.17 -23.51 -19.56
CA SER A 417 4.48 -24.63 -20.23
C SER A 417 2.96 -24.63 -19.98
N GLY A 418 2.45 -23.75 -19.13
CA GLY A 418 1.03 -23.67 -18.75
C GLY A 418 0.56 -24.74 -17.75
N LYS A 419 1.48 -25.49 -17.12
CA LYS A 419 1.13 -26.45 -16.05
C LYS A 419 0.76 -25.72 -14.76
N VAL A 420 1.46 -24.62 -14.49
CA VAL A 420 1.14 -23.67 -13.43
C VAL A 420 0.64 -22.39 -14.07
N THR A 421 -0.55 -21.93 -13.70
CA THR A 421 -1.09 -20.67 -14.22
C THR A 421 -0.99 -19.58 -13.18
N VAL A 422 -0.39 -18.45 -13.54
CA VAL A 422 -0.28 -17.26 -12.68
C VAL A 422 -1.09 -16.12 -13.29
N ARG A 423 -1.94 -15.46 -12.49
CA ARG A 423 -2.71 -14.27 -12.90
C ARG A 423 -2.70 -13.20 -11.80
N PHE A 424 -2.52 -11.95 -12.19
CA PHE A 424 -2.66 -10.80 -11.29
C PHE A 424 -4.12 -10.36 -11.20
N PHE A 425 -4.59 -10.07 -10.00
CA PHE A 425 -5.94 -9.55 -9.74
C PHE A 425 -5.81 -8.11 -9.25
N VAL A 426 -6.23 -7.17 -10.10
CA VAL A 426 -5.92 -5.74 -9.94
C VAL A 426 -7.20 -4.93 -10.03
N GLY A 427 -7.47 -4.09 -9.02
CA GLY A 427 -8.58 -3.13 -9.08
C GLY A 427 -8.29 -1.97 -10.02
N LEU A 428 -9.32 -1.20 -10.35
CA LEU A 428 -9.15 0.08 -11.03
C LEU A 428 -8.55 1.12 -10.08
N HIS A 429 -8.04 2.21 -10.63
CA HIS A 429 -7.49 3.33 -9.89
C HIS A 429 -8.35 4.59 -10.08
N LYS A 430 -8.34 5.53 -9.13
CA LYS A 430 -9.03 6.83 -9.31
C LYS A 430 -8.37 7.73 -10.36
N ASN A 431 -7.10 7.48 -10.66
CA ASN A 431 -6.34 8.26 -11.63
C ASN A 431 -6.37 7.61 -13.02
N GLU A 432 -6.90 8.34 -13.99
CA GLU A 432 -7.03 7.94 -15.39
C GLU A 432 -5.69 7.45 -15.99
N LEU A 433 -4.59 8.17 -15.77
CA LEU A 433 -3.28 7.80 -16.33
C LEU A 433 -2.79 6.44 -15.82
N VAL A 434 -3.08 6.11 -14.55
CA VAL A 434 -2.73 4.79 -13.99
C VAL A 434 -3.56 3.69 -14.65
N ASN A 435 -4.83 3.94 -14.92
CA ASN A 435 -5.70 2.98 -15.61
C ASN A 435 -5.30 2.78 -17.08
N GLU A 436 -4.90 3.84 -17.79
CA GLU A 436 -4.39 3.74 -19.16
C GLU A 436 -3.12 2.86 -19.22
N GLU A 437 -2.17 3.11 -18.32
CA GLU A 437 -0.93 2.33 -18.23
C GLU A 437 -1.21 0.87 -17.81
N LEU A 438 -2.14 0.64 -16.86
CA LEU A 438 -2.58 -0.69 -16.45
C LEU A 438 -3.27 -1.43 -17.60
N TRP A 439 -4.10 -0.74 -18.39
CA TRP A 439 -4.75 -1.31 -19.56
C TRP A 439 -3.73 -1.73 -20.63
N ASN A 440 -2.73 -0.88 -20.89
CA ASN A 440 -1.62 -1.19 -21.80
C ASN A 440 -0.83 -2.41 -21.31
N GLU A 441 -0.54 -2.49 -20.02
CA GLU A 441 0.13 -3.64 -19.41
C GLU A 441 -0.70 -4.93 -19.57
N ALA A 442 -2.00 -4.89 -19.26
CA ALA A 442 -2.90 -6.03 -19.38
C ALA A 442 -2.97 -6.56 -20.81
N ARG A 443 -3.10 -5.67 -21.81
CA ARG A 443 -3.05 -6.01 -23.24
C ARG A 443 -1.70 -6.58 -23.67
N THR A 444 -0.61 -6.14 -23.06
CA THR A 444 0.74 -6.55 -23.44
C THR A 444 1.04 -7.96 -22.97
N TYR A 445 0.84 -8.23 -21.68
CA TYR A 445 1.27 -9.47 -21.03
C TYR A 445 0.19 -10.54 -20.91
N GLY A 446 -1.10 -10.17 -20.92
CA GLY A 446 -2.23 -11.13 -20.90
C GLY A 446 -2.39 -11.89 -19.58
N ASP A 447 -1.75 -11.43 -18.50
CA ASP A 447 -1.74 -12.08 -17.18
C ASP A 447 -2.54 -11.32 -16.12
N ILE A 448 -3.17 -10.19 -16.47
CA ILE A 448 -3.97 -9.38 -15.56
C ILE A 448 -5.46 -9.68 -15.73
N GLN A 449 -6.12 -9.93 -14.60
CA GLN A 449 -7.56 -9.88 -14.42
C GLN A 449 -7.90 -8.58 -13.69
N LEU A 450 -8.59 -7.68 -14.39
CA LEU A 450 -9.08 -6.44 -13.79
C LEU A 450 -10.29 -6.75 -12.93
N MET A 451 -10.42 -6.07 -11.79
CA MET A 451 -11.55 -6.19 -10.88
C MET A 451 -12.53 -5.03 -11.07
N PRO A 452 -13.84 -5.26 -10.88
CA PRO A 452 -14.88 -4.25 -11.09
C PRO A 452 -15.03 -3.25 -9.93
N PHE A 453 -13.93 -2.89 -9.26
CA PHE A 453 -13.89 -1.98 -8.12
C PHE A 453 -12.56 -1.23 -8.07
N VAL A 454 -12.55 -0.05 -7.44
CA VAL A 454 -11.32 0.70 -7.14
C VAL A 454 -10.53 -0.03 -6.06
N ASP A 455 -9.22 -0.03 -6.19
CA ASP A 455 -8.31 -0.83 -5.37
C ASP A 455 -8.06 -0.22 -3.99
N TYR A 456 -8.85 -0.65 -3.00
CA TYR A 456 -8.64 -0.36 -1.58
C TYR A 456 -8.10 -1.58 -0.84
N TYR A 457 -7.33 -1.35 0.22
CA TYR A 457 -6.81 -2.41 1.08
C TYR A 457 -7.95 -3.18 1.78
N SER A 458 -9.04 -2.50 2.16
CA SER A 458 -10.24 -3.14 2.75
C SER A 458 -10.88 -4.18 1.82
N LEU A 459 -10.60 -4.12 0.51
CA LEU A 459 -11.16 -5.01 -0.51
C LEU A 459 -10.26 -6.21 -0.87
N ILE A 460 -9.22 -6.50 -0.09
CA ILE A 460 -8.41 -7.73 -0.26
C ILE A 460 -9.30 -8.98 -0.21
N LEU A 461 -10.33 -8.99 0.62
CA LEU A 461 -11.27 -10.11 0.70
C LEU A 461 -12.06 -10.30 -0.60
N TRP A 462 -12.47 -9.23 -1.27
CA TRP A 462 -13.12 -9.30 -2.59
C TRP A 462 -12.21 -9.91 -3.64
N LYS A 463 -10.94 -9.49 -3.67
CA LYS A 463 -9.96 -10.09 -4.59
C LYS A 463 -9.77 -11.58 -4.29
N THR A 464 -9.82 -11.96 -3.02
CA THR A 464 -9.62 -13.36 -2.61
C THR A 464 -10.76 -14.22 -3.14
N ILE A 465 -12.00 -13.77 -2.97
CA ILE A 465 -13.18 -14.41 -3.53
C ILE A 465 -13.10 -14.48 -5.07
N ALA A 466 -12.66 -13.39 -5.71
CA ALA A 466 -12.48 -13.35 -7.17
C ALA A 466 -11.48 -14.40 -7.67
N ILE A 467 -10.36 -14.57 -6.98
CA ILE A 467 -9.35 -15.60 -7.30
C ILE A 467 -9.96 -16.99 -7.18
N CYS A 468 -10.69 -17.27 -6.09
CA CYS A 468 -11.33 -18.58 -5.89
C CYS A 468 -12.35 -18.89 -7.01
N ILE A 469 -13.22 -17.93 -7.33
CA ILE A 469 -14.24 -18.10 -8.39
C ILE A 469 -13.58 -18.30 -9.75
N TYR A 470 -12.56 -17.50 -10.08
CA TYR A 470 -11.83 -17.63 -11.34
C TYR A 470 -11.13 -19.00 -11.45
N GLY A 471 -10.46 -19.42 -10.36
CA GLY A 471 -9.82 -20.72 -10.26
C GLY A 471 -10.78 -21.87 -10.54
N MET A 472 -11.92 -21.87 -9.83
CA MET A 472 -12.95 -22.88 -9.97
C MET A 472 -13.53 -22.93 -11.39
N LYS A 473 -13.78 -21.78 -12.01
CA LYS A 473 -14.50 -21.74 -13.29
C LYS A 473 -13.65 -22.11 -14.50
N TYR A 474 -12.36 -21.74 -14.49
CA TYR A 474 -11.51 -21.87 -15.68
C TYR A 474 -10.53 -23.04 -15.62
N PHE A 475 -10.28 -23.62 -14.45
CA PHE A 475 -9.25 -24.64 -14.31
C PHE A 475 -9.72 -25.94 -13.64
N LEU A 476 -11.00 -26.05 -13.23
CA LEU A 476 -11.51 -27.32 -12.73
C LEU A 476 -11.51 -28.41 -13.83
N PRO A 477 -11.10 -29.65 -13.49
CA PRO A 477 -10.64 -30.09 -12.16
C PRO A 477 -9.20 -29.61 -11.86
N LEU A 478 -9.06 -28.82 -10.79
CA LEU A 478 -7.79 -28.31 -10.26
C LEU A 478 -7.29 -29.26 -9.19
N THR A 479 -5.98 -29.48 -9.14
CA THR A 479 -5.34 -30.17 -8.01
C THR A 479 -5.08 -29.24 -6.82
N GLU A 480 -4.63 -27.99 -7.06
CA GLU A 480 -4.31 -27.03 -5.99
C GLU A 480 -4.57 -25.57 -6.42
N LEU A 481 -4.95 -24.71 -5.46
CA LEU A 481 -5.12 -23.26 -5.60
C LEU A 481 -4.15 -22.54 -4.63
N MET A 482 -3.59 -21.41 -5.06
CA MET A 482 -2.74 -20.56 -4.23
C MET A 482 -3.05 -19.09 -4.48
N SER A 483 -3.09 -18.28 -3.43
CA SER A 483 -3.14 -16.82 -3.54
C SER A 483 -1.89 -16.21 -2.91
N THR A 484 -1.44 -15.04 -3.38
CA THR A 484 -0.24 -14.38 -2.84
C THR A 484 -0.27 -12.88 -3.12
N MET A 485 0.49 -12.08 -2.37
CA MET A 485 0.60 -10.64 -2.62
C MET A 485 1.90 -10.31 -3.37
N ASP A 486 1.84 -9.31 -4.25
CA ASP A 486 3.01 -8.79 -4.98
C ASP A 486 4.09 -8.12 -4.10
N CYS A 487 3.80 -7.90 -2.81
CA CYS A 487 4.67 -7.29 -1.79
C CYS A 487 5.38 -8.28 -0.83
N CYS A 488 5.14 -9.60 -0.97
CA CYS A 488 5.59 -10.74 -0.13
C CYS A 488 4.46 -11.45 0.66
N MET A 489 4.69 -12.75 0.91
CA MET A 489 3.87 -13.81 1.53
C MET A 489 2.82 -14.48 0.64
N VAL A 490 2.90 -15.82 0.64
CA VAL A 490 2.03 -16.78 -0.06
C VAL A 490 0.92 -17.18 0.91
N VAL A 491 -0.33 -16.98 0.51
CA VAL A 491 -1.50 -17.56 1.16
C VAL A 491 -1.93 -18.77 0.31
N SER A 492 -1.41 -19.96 0.63
CA SER A 492 -1.86 -21.18 -0.03
C SER A 492 -3.27 -21.52 0.42
N ILE A 493 -4.27 -21.37 -0.46
CA ILE A 493 -5.63 -21.85 -0.23
C ILE A 493 -5.73 -23.23 -0.90
N LEU A 494 -5.33 -24.28 -0.20
CA LEU A 494 -5.58 -25.64 -0.67
C LEU A 494 -7.10 -25.87 -0.69
N ILE A 495 -7.70 -25.94 -1.88
CA ILE A 495 -9.08 -26.39 -2.05
C ILE A 495 -9.02 -27.90 -2.29
N PRO A 496 -9.45 -28.75 -1.35
CA PRO A 496 -9.66 -30.17 -1.64
C PRO A 496 -10.70 -30.27 -2.76
N SER A 497 -10.53 -31.24 -3.65
CA SER A 497 -11.31 -31.46 -4.89
C SER A 497 -12.83 -31.68 -4.72
N HIS A 498 -13.40 -31.40 -3.54
CA HIS A 498 -14.82 -31.49 -3.23
C HIS A 498 -15.26 -30.31 -2.34
N ILE A 499 -15.47 -29.14 -2.93
CA ILE A 499 -16.30 -28.09 -2.32
C ILE A 499 -17.45 -27.79 -3.28
N GLU A 500 -18.62 -28.40 -3.02
CA GLU A 500 -19.89 -27.95 -3.58
C GLU A 500 -20.36 -26.74 -2.77
N ILE A 501 -20.30 -25.53 -3.36
CA ILE A 501 -20.94 -24.35 -2.80
C ILE A 501 -22.41 -24.38 -3.21
N HIS A 502 -23.28 -24.89 -2.34
CA HIS A 502 -24.71 -24.73 -2.50
C HIS A 502 -25.13 -23.33 -2.06
N ILE A 503 -25.40 -22.45 -3.02
CA ILE A 503 -26.16 -21.22 -2.78
C ILE A 503 -27.63 -21.63 -2.72
N ALA A 504 -28.15 -21.83 -1.51
CA ALA A 504 -29.57 -22.07 -1.30
C ALA A 504 -30.32 -20.77 -1.60
N SER A 505 -31.07 -20.73 -2.72
CA SER A 505 -32.10 -19.73 -2.94
C SER A 505 -33.28 -20.04 -2.02
N GLY A 506 -33.39 -19.32 -0.91
CA GLY A 506 -34.64 -19.25 -0.15
C GLY A 506 -35.65 -18.47 -0.99
N THR A 507 -36.69 -19.17 -1.45
CA THR A 507 -37.89 -18.60 -2.08
C THR A 507 -38.64 -17.65 -1.16
#